data_AF-A0A9N8DI28-F1
#
_entry.id   AF-A0A9N8DI28-F1
#
_cell.length_a   1.000
_cell.length_b   1.000
_cell.length_c   1.000
_cell.angle_alpha   90.00
_cell.angle_beta   90.00
_cell.angle_gamma   90.00
#
_symmetry.space_group_name_H-M   'P 1'
#
loop_
_entity.id
_entity.type
_entity.pdbx_description
1 polymer ?
#
loop_
_entity_poly.entity_id
_entity_poly.type
_entity_poly.pdbx_seq_one_letter_code
_entity_poly.pdbx_strand_id
1 'polypeptide(L)'
;MDDLLQVQSIHDLRKFSRGKQEASDLNNLWEKTVLLIRASQEDGMNKPLEEINILGTLIEKRMSNLCIWMALRLLPSSCLSHRDSQGRMPLHLAVLSHKQDYYWHNWSGLPACTRAVMDESTVFDMLISAYPDSATEPDSNGSLPLPLLLRECNRSFAGLTTKGKEFMMRSVQAVAKHAPQVLTLPNRDDNMLPFMLAARSSLDLTFAILIEHPSVLACGTKKATDREIWLTRKFSKAQTQIQKLEDENRQLRALLAQQKQQEPAPPLPPRVAPIKIYNLPSLQFPTPKRRNDMVAASDEDAQVCSDRPSKARRLEPGY
;
A
#
# COMPACT_ATOMS: atom_id res chain seq x y z
N MET A 1 15.31 -23.90 -2.33
CA MET A 1 14.43 -23.18 -3.28
C MET A 1 13.66 -22.09 -2.58
N ASP A 2 13.29 -22.28 -1.31
CA ASP A 2 12.92 -21.18 -0.39
C ASP A 2 13.95 -20.04 -0.40
N ASP A 3 15.23 -20.35 -0.61
CA ASP A 3 16.30 -19.36 -0.75
C ASP A 3 16.06 -18.33 -1.88
N LEU A 4 15.38 -18.70 -2.98
CA LEU A 4 15.05 -17.75 -4.06
C LEU A 4 13.95 -16.78 -3.64
N LEU A 5 13.02 -17.23 -2.78
CA LEU A 5 12.01 -16.37 -2.17
C LEU A 5 12.60 -15.43 -1.12
N GLN A 6 13.80 -15.73 -0.61
CA GLN A 6 14.56 -14.86 0.29
C GLN A 6 15.38 -13.79 -0.44
N VAL A 7 15.50 -13.84 -1.77
CA VAL A 7 16.15 -12.78 -2.54
C VAL A 7 15.29 -11.52 -2.49
N GLN A 8 15.81 -10.47 -1.83
CA GLN A 8 15.15 -9.17 -1.67
C GLN A 8 15.89 -8.04 -2.40
N SER A 9 17.02 -8.34 -3.03
CA SER A 9 17.82 -7.34 -3.74
C SER A 9 18.61 -7.94 -4.91
N ILE A 10 19.05 -7.07 -5.83
CA ILE A 10 19.95 -7.45 -6.93
C ILE A 10 21.27 -7.99 -6.39
N HIS A 11 21.76 -7.46 -5.27
CA HIS A 11 22.97 -7.94 -4.63
C HIS A 11 22.81 -9.39 -4.16
N ASP A 12 21.66 -9.72 -3.56
CA ASP A 12 21.36 -11.08 -3.10
C ASP A 12 21.26 -12.05 -4.28
N LEU A 13 20.60 -11.64 -5.37
CA LEU A 13 20.51 -12.44 -6.60
C LEU A 13 21.91 -12.75 -7.17
N ARG A 14 22.79 -11.76 -7.21
CA ARG A 14 24.18 -11.91 -7.68
C ARG A 14 25.06 -12.74 -6.75
N LYS A 15 24.81 -12.68 -5.45
CA LYS A 15 25.51 -13.55 -4.48
C LYS A 15 25.07 -15.00 -4.66
N PHE A 16 23.76 -15.20 -4.86
CA PHE A 16 23.16 -16.52 -5.04
C PHE A 16 23.52 -17.17 -6.38
N SER A 17 23.71 -16.37 -7.44
CA SER A 17 24.10 -16.86 -8.77
C SER A 17 25.48 -17.51 -8.85
N ARG A 18 26.38 -17.25 -7.89
CA ARG A 18 27.74 -17.82 -7.87
C ARG A 18 27.78 -19.33 -7.59
N GLY A 19 26.68 -19.93 -7.16
CA GLY A 19 26.63 -21.35 -6.79
C GLY A 19 25.55 -22.19 -7.49
N LYS A 20 24.68 -21.58 -8.30
CA LYS A 20 23.53 -22.27 -8.91
C LYS A 20 23.24 -21.72 -10.31
N GLN A 21 23.20 -22.62 -11.31
CA GLN A 21 22.95 -22.27 -12.72
C GLN A 21 21.64 -21.47 -12.90
N GLU A 22 20.56 -21.91 -12.26
CA GLU A 22 19.24 -21.25 -12.36
C GLU A 22 19.28 -19.77 -11.93
N ALA A 23 20.04 -19.46 -10.89
CA ALA A 23 20.19 -18.10 -10.39
C ALA A 23 21.05 -17.23 -11.30
N SER A 24 22.03 -17.85 -11.98
CA SER A 24 22.81 -17.20 -13.04
C SER A 24 21.93 -16.85 -14.24
N ASP A 25 21.06 -17.78 -14.67
CA ASP A 25 20.14 -17.58 -15.78
C ASP A 25 19.11 -16.47 -15.47
N LEU A 26 18.58 -16.44 -14.25
CA LEU A 26 17.70 -15.36 -13.78
C LEU A 26 18.42 -14.00 -13.74
N ASN A 27 19.65 -13.94 -13.23
CA ASN A 27 20.42 -12.70 -13.23
C ASN A 27 20.69 -12.20 -14.66
N ASN A 28 21.03 -13.10 -15.58
CA ASN A 28 21.25 -12.77 -16.99
C ASN A 28 19.97 -12.26 -17.66
N LEU A 29 18.83 -12.90 -17.39
CA LEU A 29 17.52 -12.46 -17.87
C LEU A 29 17.19 -11.06 -17.34
N TRP A 30 17.42 -10.81 -16.05
CA TRP A 30 17.19 -9.49 -15.45
C TRP A 30 18.06 -8.40 -16.07
N GLU A 31 19.36 -8.64 -16.20
CA GLU A 31 20.29 -7.67 -16.77
C GLU A 31 19.94 -7.34 -18.23
N LYS A 32 19.58 -8.35 -19.04
CA LYS A 32 19.08 -8.13 -20.40
C LYS A 32 17.77 -7.34 -20.42
N THR A 33 16.85 -7.64 -19.51
CA THR A 33 15.56 -6.94 -19.41
C THR A 33 15.77 -5.46 -19.07
N VAL A 34 16.63 -5.16 -18.09
CA VAL A 34 17.00 -3.79 -17.73
C VAL A 34 17.65 -3.06 -18.91
N LEU A 35 18.57 -3.70 -19.62
CA LEU A 35 19.22 -3.11 -20.80
C LEU A 35 18.21 -2.77 -21.91
N LEU A 36 17.28 -3.68 -22.21
CA LEU A 36 16.23 -3.44 -23.20
C LEU A 36 15.32 -2.27 -22.81
N ILE A 37 14.97 -2.16 -21.53
CA ILE A 37 14.16 -1.05 -21.01
C ILE A 37 14.92 0.27 -21.14
N ARG A 38 16.19 0.30 -20.74
CA ARG A 38 17.04 1.50 -20.89
C ARG A 38 17.18 1.92 -22.35
N ALA A 39 17.38 0.97 -23.26
CA ALA A 39 17.47 1.25 -24.69
C ALA A 39 16.15 1.74 -25.29
N SER A 40 15.01 1.45 -24.66
CA SER A 40 13.69 1.87 -25.13
C SER A 40 13.28 3.29 -24.73
N GLN A 41 14.05 3.95 -23.85
CA GLN A 41 13.79 5.30 -23.39
C GLN A 41 14.86 6.25 -23.93
N GLU A 42 14.47 7.43 -24.41
CA GLU A 42 15.38 8.38 -25.09
C GLU A 42 16.63 8.73 -24.25
N ASP A 43 16.50 8.78 -22.91
CA ASP A 43 17.60 9.04 -21.97
C ASP A 43 17.91 7.86 -21.02
N GLY A 44 17.37 6.67 -21.30
CA GLY A 44 17.37 5.57 -20.31
C GLY A 44 18.76 5.06 -19.93
N MET A 45 19.77 5.25 -20.79
CA MET A 45 21.14 4.81 -20.51
C MET A 45 21.89 5.71 -19.52
N ASN A 46 21.49 6.98 -19.39
CA ASN A 46 22.17 7.97 -18.56
C ASN A 46 21.49 8.17 -17.19
N LYS A 47 20.24 7.71 -17.04
CA LYS A 47 19.47 7.85 -15.80
C LYS A 47 19.77 6.70 -14.82
N PRO A 48 19.81 6.98 -13.50
CA PRO A 48 19.85 5.93 -12.50
C PRO A 48 18.59 5.07 -12.58
N LEU A 49 18.67 3.82 -12.13
CA LEU A 49 17.60 2.83 -12.30
C LEU A 49 16.29 3.27 -11.62
N GLU A 50 16.43 4.03 -10.54
CA GLU A 50 15.37 4.59 -9.70
C GLU A 50 14.56 5.68 -10.40
N GLU A 51 15.16 6.37 -11.39
CA GLU A 51 14.49 7.42 -12.18
C GLU A 51 13.78 6.86 -13.41
N ILE A 52 14.02 5.61 -13.76
CA ILE A 52 13.44 4.95 -14.93
C ILE A 52 12.11 4.31 -14.53
N ASN A 53 11.06 4.56 -15.31
CA ASN A 53 9.77 3.88 -15.15
C ASN A 53 9.84 2.41 -15.62
N ILE A 54 10.66 1.59 -14.96
CA ILE A 54 10.91 0.21 -15.37
C ILE A 54 9.63 -0.58 -15.34
N LEU A 55 8.89 -0.49 -14.24
CA LEU A 55 7.68 -1.27 -14.03
C LEU A 55 6.57 -0.85 -15.01
N GLY A 56 6.38 0.45 -15.23
CA GLY A 56 5.47 0.92 -16.26
C GLY A 56 5.87 0.45 -17.65
N THR A 57 7.16 0.53 -18.00
CA THR A 57 7.66 0.05 -19.31
C THR A 57 7.45 -1.46 -19.46
N LEU A 58 7.73 -2.27 -18.43
CA LEU A 58 7.49 -3.71 -18.43
C LEU A 58 6.02 -4.03 -18.71
N ILE A 59 5.10 -3.31 -18.07
CA ILE A 59 3.65 -3.50 -18.21
C ILE A 59 3.15 -3.05 -19.58
N GLU A 60 3.60 -1.89 -20.07
CA GLU A 60 3.23 -1.36 -21.38
C GLU A 60 3.76 -2.22 -22.52
N LYS A 61 5.02 -2.69 -22.40
CA LYS A 61 5.65 -3.62 -23.35
C LYS A 61 5.20 -5.06 -23.13
N ARG A 62 4.32 -5.32 -22.16
CA ARG A 62 3.70 -6.63 -21.89
C ARG A 62 4.74 -7.73 -21.70
N MET A 63 5.73 -7.43 -20.86
CA MET A 63 6.73 -8.39 -20.45
C MET A 63 6.11 -9.47 -19.55
N SER A 64 6.77 -10.60 -19.40
CA SER A 64 6.25 -11.73 -18.64
C SER A 64 6.01 -11.38 -17.17
N ASN A 65 5.06 -12.08 -16.53
CA ASN A 65 4.82 -11.98 -15.08
C ASN A 65 6.11 -12.20 -14.28
N LEU A 66 7.05 -13.01 -14.79
CA LEU A 66 8.34 -13.22 -14.15
C LEU A 66 9.16 -11.94 -14.11
N CYS A 67 9.28 -11.23 -15.23
CA CYS A 67 10.02 -9.97 -15.27
C CYS A 67 9.40 -8.93 -14.34
N ILE A 68 8.07 -8.87 -14.26
CA ILE A 68 7.35 -7.96 -13.36
C ILE A 68 7.56 -8.37 -11.89
N TRP A 69 7.42 -9.65 -11.57
CA TRP A 69 7.67 -10.18 -10.23
C TRP A 69 9.12 -9.95 -9.78
N MET A 70 10.09 -10.17 -10.67
CA MET A 70 11.50 -9.86 -10.41
C MET A 70 11.68 -8.36 -10.19
N ALA A 71 11.07 -7.50 -11.01
CA ALA A 71 11.14 -6.06 -10.81
C ALA A 71 10.57 -5.64 -9.46
N LEU A 72 9.45 -6.20 -9.04
CA LEU A 72 8.84 -5.96 -7.73
C LEU A 72 9.73 -6.40 -6.56
N ARG A 73 10.53 -7.45 -6.75
CA ARG A 73 11.43 -7.97 -5.71
C ARG A 73 12.78 -7.28 -5.66
N LEU A 74 13.28 -6.84 -6.81
CA LEU A 74 14.66 -6.36 -6.95
C LEU A 74 14.77 -4.84 -6.95
N LEU A 75 13.69 -4.13 -7.28
CA LEU A 75 13.67 -2.68 -7.30
C LEU A 75 13.21 -2.11 -5.94
N PRO A 76 13.69 -0.92 -5.56
CA PRO A 76 13.17 -0.22 -4.40
C PRO A 76 11.68 0.12 -4.59
N SER A 77 10.96 0.23 -3.47
CA SER A 77 9.53 0.59 -3.47
C SER A 77 9.23 1.94 -4.11
N SER A 78 10.23 2.84 -4.21
CA SER A 78 10.11 4.10 -4.94
C SER A 78 9.80 3.92 -6.43
N CYS A 79 10.14 2.78 -7.03
CA CYS A 79 9.78 2.47 -8.41
C CYS A 79 8.27 2.23 -8.59
N LEU A 80 7.54 1.91 -7.52
CA LEU A 80 6.08 1.70 -7.53
C LEU A 80 5.30 3.00 -7.52
N SER A 81 5.90 4.08 -7.02
CA SER A 81 5.30 5.42 -7.01
C SER A 81 5.61 6.23 -8.27
N HIS A 82 6.42 5.69 -9.20
CA HIS A 82 6.74 6.37 -10.45
C HIS A 82 5.50 6.51 -11.33
N ARG A 83 5.26 7.71 -11.86
CA ARG A 83 4.13 8.02 -12.71
C ARG A 83 4.60 8.28 -14.14
N ASP A 84 3.81 7.85 -15.11
CA ASP A 84 4.05 8.23 -16.51
C ASP A 84 3.64 9.71 -16.78
N SER A 85 3.75 10.13 -18.04
CA SER A 85 3.37 11.49 -18.47
C SER A 85 1.88 11.82 -18.28
N GLN A 86 1.03 10.83 -18.04
CA GLN A 86 -0.40 10.96 -17.74
C GLN A 86 -0.70 10.79 -16.25
N GLY A 87 0.33 10.82 -15.39
CA GLY A 87 0.17 10.66 -13.95
C GLY A 87 -0.20 9.23 -13.54
N ARG A 88 -0.15 8.26 -14.45
CA ARG A 88 -0.56 6.87 -14.22
C ARG A 88 0.56 6.11 -13.54
N MET A 89 0.21 5.43 -12.45
CA MET A 89 1.11 4.51 -11.76
C MET A 89 1.11 3.13 -12.42
N PRO A 90 2.07 2.23 -12.11
CA PRO A 90 2.08 0.87 -12.65
C PRO A 90 0.75 0.12 -12.49
N LEU A 91 0.03 0.31 -11.37
CA LEU A 91 -1.28 -0.30 -11.16
C LEU A 91 -2.33 0.17 -12.19
N HIS A 92 -2.32 1.45 -12.58
CA HIS A 92 -3.19 1.97 -13.64
C HIS A 92 -2.83 1.37 -15.01
N LEU A 93 -1.53 1.25 -15.29
CA LEU A 93 -1.05 0.66 -16.55
C LEU A 93 -1.43 -0.81 -16.65
N ALA A 94 -1.40 -1.56 -15.54
CA ALA A 94 -1.84 -2.96 -15.51
C ALA A 94 -3.32 -3.11 -15.86
N VAL A 95 -4.15 -2.17 -15.37
CA VAL A 95 -5.56 -2.09 -15.77
C VAL A 95 -5.69 -1.78 -17.26
N LEU A 96 -4.91 -0.87 -17.83
CA LEU A 96 -5.06 -0.52 -19.25
C LEU A 96 -4.51 -1.60 -20.19
N SER A 97 -3.54 -2.40 -19.74
CA SER A 97 -2.88 -3.44 -20.53
C SER A 97 -3.61 -4.79 -20.57
N HIS A 98 -4.66 -5.03 -19.76
CA HIS A 98 -5.33 -6.35 -19.67
C HIS A 98 -6.08 -6.81 -20.92
N LYS A 99 -6.32 -5.92 -21.89
CA LYS A 99 -7.23 -6.15 -23.03
C LYS A 99 -6.74 -7.16 -24.08
N GLN A 100 -5.54 -7.68 -23.97
CA GLN A 100 -5.04 -8.67 -24.92
C GLN A 100 -4.72 -9.95 -24.16
N ASP A 101 -5.49 -10.99 -24.46
CA ASP A 101 -5.29 -12.36 -23.99
C ASP A 101 -3.92 -12.87 -24.44
N TYR A 102 -2.90 -12.57 -23.65
CA TYR A 102 -1.60 -13.16 -23.88
C TYR A 102 -1.59 -14.56 -23.29
N TYR A 103 -1.59 -15.54 -24.20
CA TYR A 103 -1.06 -16.86 -23.94
C TYR A 103 0.41 -16.68 -23.54
N TRP A 104 0.68 -16.57 -22.25
CA TRP A 104 2.04 -16.67 -21.73
C TRP A 104 2.51 -18.08 -22.03
N HIS A 105 3.36 -18.22 -23.04
CA HIS A 105 3.88 -19.50 -23.47
C HIS A 105 4.46 -20.25 -22.28
N ASN A 106 4.09 -21.53 -22.20
CA ASN A 106 4.44 -22.47 -21.16
C ASN A 106 5.97 -22.49 -20.95
N TRP A 107 6.47 -21.78 -19.92
CA TRP A 107 7.88 -21.87 -19.51
C TRP A 107 8.07 -23.18 -18.75
N SER A 108 8.11 -24.29 -19.49
CA SER A 108 8.29 -25.65 -18.95
C SER A 108 9.63 -25.84 -18.21
N GLY A 109 10.58 -24.90 -18.36
CA GLY A 109 11.88 -24.90 -17.69
C GLY A 109 11.97 -24.12 -16.37
N LEU A 110 10.93 -23.36 -15.97
CA LEU A 110 10.97 -22.66 -14.68
C LEU A 110 10.69 -23.62 -13.51
N PRO A 111 11.30 -23.42 -12.33
CA PRO A 111 11.01 -24.23 -11.15
C PRO A 111 9.52 -24.19 -10.79
N ALA A 112 8.99 -25.32 -10.30
CA ALA A 112 7.56 -25.49 -10.03
C ALA A 112 6.98 -24.45 -9.06
N CYS A 113 7.76 -23.98 -8.08
CA CYS A 113 7.30 -22.94 -7.13
C CYS A 113 7.17 -21.55 -7.79
N THR A 114 8.08 -21.18 -8.69
CA THR A 114 7.98 -19.94 -9.47
C THR A 114 6.76 -20.00 -10.38
N ARG A 115 6.45 -21.19 -10.92
CA ARG A 115 5.26 -21.42 -11.73
C ARG A 115 3.98 -21.24 -10.92
N ALA A 116 3.92 -21.80 -9.70
CA ALA A 116 2.76 -21.66 -8.82
C ALA A 116 2.45 -20.19 -8.48
N VAL A 117 3.46 -19.40 -8.12
CA VAL A 117 3.27 -17.97 -7.82
C VAL A 117 2.77 -17.19 -9.05
N MET A 118 3.26 -17.53 -10.25
CA MET A 118 2.94 -16.81 -11.48
C MET A 118 1.67 -17.27 -12.19
N ASP A 119 1.24 -18.51 -11.99
CA ASP A 119 -0.01 -19.05 -12.54
C ASP A 119 -1.23 -18.55 -11.73
N GLU A 120 -1.04 -18.23 -10.45
CA GLU A 120 -2.14 -17.79 -9.58
C GLU A 120 -2.27 -16.27 -9.46
N SER A 121 -1.17 -15.52 -9.52
CA SER A 121 -1.20 -14.06 -9.30
C SER A 121 -1.25 -13.30 -10.63
N THR A 122 -2.23 -12.41 -10.76
CA THR A 122 -2.24 -11.45 -11.88
C THR A 122 -1.17 -10.37 -11.65
N VAL A 123 -0.73 -9.69 -12.72
CA VAL A 123 0.14 -8.50 -12.57
C VAL A 123 -0.49 -7.48 -11.63
N PHE A 124 -1.80 -7.28 -11.75
CA PHE A 124 -2.55 -6.37 -10.89
C PHE A 124 -2.48 -6.79 -9.41
N ASP A 125 -2.66 -8.08 -9.12
CA ASP A 125 -2.57 -8.65 -7.77
C ASP A 125 -1.17 -8.51 -7.17
N MET A 126 -0.12 -8.79 -7.97
CA MET A 126 1.26 -8.58 -7.54
C MET A 126 1.56 -7.12 -7.22
N LEU A 127 1.09 -6.19 -8.05
CA LEU A 127 1.29 -4.75 -7.85
C LEU A 127 0.58 -4.23 -6.61
N ILE A 128 -0.69 -4.60 -6.41
CA ILE A 128 -1.47 -4.09 -5.28
C ILE A 128 -1.06 -4.72 -3.95
N SER A 129 -0.61 -5.97 -3.96
CA SER A 129 -0.02 -6.62 -2.78
C SER A 129 1.30 -5.95 -2.38
N ALA A 130 2.14 -5.58 -3.37
CA ALA A 130 3.40 -4.90 -3.12
C ALA A 130 3.24 -3.42 -2.71
N TYR A 131 2.23 -2.73 -3.24
CA TYR A 131 1.99 -1.32 -2.93
C TYR A 131 0.49 -0.96 -2.91
N PRO A 132 -0.21 -1.28 -1.81
CA PRO A 132 -1.66 -1.08 -1.68
C PRO A 132 -2.11 0.38 -1.86
N ASP A 133 -1.30 1.33 -1.41
CA ASP A 133 -1.63 2.77 -1.47
C ASP A 133 -1.84 3.26 -2.90
N SER A 134 -1.20 2.62 -3.89
CA SER A 134 -1.38 2.93 -5.30
C SER A 134 -2.82 2.78 -5.80
N ALA A 135 -3.67 2.02 -5.10
CA ALA A 135 -5.08 1.89 -5.44
C ALA A 135 -5.92 3.12 -5.06
N THR A 136 -5.40 3.98 -4.16
CA THR A 136 -6.04 5.25 -3.74
C THR A 136 -5.53 6.48 -4.49
N GLU A 137 -4.46 6.30 -5.27
CA GLU A 137 -3.81 7.38 -5.99
C GLU A 137 -4.46 7.57 -7.36
N PRO A 138 -5.04 8.74 -7.66
CA PRO A 138 -5.63 8.98 -8.98
C PRO A 138 -4.56 9.29 -10.03
N ASP A 139 -4.84 8.99 -11.30
CA ASP A 139 -4.08 9.50 -12.44
C ASP A 139 -4.29 11.02 -12.67
N SER A 140 -3.65 11.59 -13.71
CA SER A 140 -3.83 13.02 -14.04
C SER A 140 -5.28 13.39 -14.41
N ASN A 141 -6.10 12.41 -14.82
CA ASN A 141 -7.52 12.62 -15.10
C ASN A 141 -8.37 12.54 -13.82
N GLY A 142 -7.79 12.16 -12.67
CA GLY A 142 -8.53 11.94 -11.43
C GLY A 142 -9.17 10.55 -11.34
N SER A 143 -8.77 9.61 -12.21
CA SER A 143 -9.32 8.26 -12.25
C SER A 143 -8.51 7.33 -11.35
N LEU A 144 -9.20 6.59 -10.49
CA LEU A 144 -8.60 5.57 -9.63
C LEU A 144 -8.50 4.22 -10.38
N PRO A 145 -7.53 3.35 -10.02
CA PRO A 145 -7.34 2.06 -10.70
C PRO A 145 -8.57 1.15 -10.71
N LEU A 146 -9.28 1.02 -9.59
CA LEU A 146 -10.47 0.14 -9.52
C LEU A 146 -11.64 0.66 -10.37
N PRO A 147 -12.07 1.93 -10.27
CA PRO A 147 -13.03 2.50 -11.21
C PRO A 147 -12.62 2.36 -12.68
N LEU A 148 -11.35 2.56 -13.03
CA LEU A 148 -10.84 2.32 -14.39
C LEU A 148 -11.07 0.87 -14.82
N LEU A 149 -10.72 -0.08 -13.95
CA LEU A 149 -10.88 -1.52 -14.20
C LEU A 149 -12.35 -1.87 -14.46
N LEU A 150 -13.26 -1.39 -13.60
CA LEU A 150 -14.70 -1.62 -13.74
C LEU A 150 -15.30 -0.93 -14.97
N ARG A 151 -14.74 0.18 -15.43
CA ARG A 151 -15.18 0.84 -16.67
C ARG A 151 -14.75 0.09 -17.92
N GLU A 152 -13.51 -0.39 -17.93
CA GLU A 152 -13.05 -1.21 -19.05
C GLU A 152 -13.83 -2.53 -19.13
N CYS A 153 -14.22 -3.08 -17.98
CA CYS A 153 -15.18 -4.16 -17.87
C CYS A 153 -16.53 -3.79 -18.50
N ASN A 154 -17.15 -2.67 -18.09
CA ASN A 154 -18.43 -2.20 -18.67
C ASN A 154 -18.42 -2.11 -20.19
N ARG A 155 -17.29 -1.72 -20.81
CA ARG A 155 -17.17 -1.58 -22.27
C ARG A 155 -17.12 -2.92 -23.01
N SER A 156 -16.73 -4.01 -22.35
CA SER A 156 -16.38 -5.25 -23.05
C SER A 156 -16.77 -6.54 -22.32
N PHE A 157 -17.48 -6.50 -21.20
CA PHE A 157 -17.70 -7.69 -20.35
C PHE A 157 -18.35 -8.87 -21.09
N ALA A 158 -19.32 -8.60 -21.95
CA ALA A 158 -19.97 -9.63 -22.76
C ALA A 158 -19.02 -10.28 -23.78
N GLY A 159 -18.00 -9.55 -24.25
CA GLY A 159 -16.98 -10.01 -25.18
C GLY A 159 -15.68 -10.48 -24.53
N LEU A 160 -15.56 -10.43 -23.21
CA LEU A 160 -14.38 -10.93 -22.52
C LEU A 160 -14.33 -12.44 -22.59
N THR A 161 -13.14 -12.96 -22.84
CA THR A 161 -12.83 -14.38 -22.69
C THR A 161 -12.97 -14.81 -21.23
N THR A 162 -13.06 -16.12 -20.98
CA THR A 162 -13.10 -16.67 -19.61
C THR A 162 -11.93 -16.19 -18.76
N LYS A 163 -10.72 -16.11 -19.35
CA LYS A 163 -9.53 -15.60 -18.67
C LYS A 163 -9.62 -14.11 -18.37
N GLY A 164 -10.16 -13.31 -19.30
CA GLY A 164 -10.41 -11.89 -19.04
C GLY A 164 -11.37 -11.69 -17.87
N LYS A 165 -12.45 -12.47 -17.78
CA LYS A 165 -13.39 -12.43 -16.64
C LYS A 165 -12.72 -12.85 -15.34
N GLU A 166 -11.90 -13.91 -15.36
CA GLU A 166 -11.15 -14.36 -14.19
C GLU A 166 -10.14 -13.31 -13.71
N PHE A 167 -9.39 -12.70 -14.61
CA PHE A 167 -8.48 -11.59 -14.30
C PHE A 167 -9.22 -10.45 -13.62
N MET A 168 -10.39 -10.06 -14.15
CA MET A 168 -11.24 -9.01 -13.60
C MET A 168 -11.70 -9.35 -12.17
N MET A 169 -12.23 -10.56 -11.97
CA MET A 169 -12.69 -11.01 -10.66
C MET A 169 -11.56 -11.02 -9.62
N ARG A 170 -10.41 -11.60 -9.97
CA ARG A 170 -9.24 -11.64 -9.09
C ARG A 170 -8.71 -10.25 -8.78
N SER A 171 -8.66 -9.37 -9.77
CA SER A 171 -8.21 -7.99 -9.58
C SER A 171 -9.12 -7.22 -8.63
N VAL A 172 -10.45 -7.35 -8.78
CA VAL A 172 -11.42 -6.73 -7.86
C VAL A 172 -11.29 -7.28 -6.45
N GLN A 173 -11.17 -8.60 -6.28
CA GLN A 173 -10.92 -9.22 -4.99
C GLN A 173 -9.61 -8.76 -4.36
N ALA A 174 -8.54 -8.61 -5.15
CA ALA A 174 -7.26 -8.10 -4.69
C ALA A 174 -7.36 -6.66 -4.18
N VAL A 175 -8.09 -5.76 -4.87
CA VAL A 175 -8.35 -4.40 -4.35
C VAL A 175 -9.16 -4.46 -3.06
N ALA A 176 -10.22 -5.25 -3.04
CA ALA A 176 -11.06 -5.39 -1.86
C ALA A 176 -10.24 -5.86 -0.65
N LYS A 177 -9.37 -6.84 -0.84
CA LYS A 177 -8.52 -7.39 0.21
C LYS A 177 -7.43 -6.43 0.68
N HIS A 178 -6.69 -5.83 -0.25
CA HIS A 178 -5.48 -5.06 0.06
C HIS A 178 -5.72 -3.56 0.26
N ALA A 179 -6.77 -3.00 -0.34
CA ALA A 179 -7.09 -1.58 -0.27
C ALA A 179 -8.62 -1.32 -0.15
N PRO A 180 -9.26 -1.82 0.92
CA PRO A 180 -10.72 -1.74 1.10
C PRO A 180 -11.28 -0.32 1.12
N GLN A 181 -10.48 0.66 1.55
CA GLN A 181 -10.86 2.07 1.57
C GLN A 181 -11.26 2.59 0.18
N VAL A 182 -10.66 2.04 -0.89
CA VAL A 182 -10.96 2.42 -2.29
C VAL A 182 -12.42 2.12 -2.65
N LEU A 183 -13.03 1.12 -2.02
CA LEU A 183 -14.42 0.73 -2.26
C LEU A 183 -15.44 1.80 -1.81
N THR A 184 -14.98 2.77 -1.00
CA THR A 184 -15.80 3.90 -0.52
C THR A 184 -15.51 5.21 -1.25
N LEU A 185 -14.53 5.22 -2.16
CA LEU A 185 -14.16 6.41 -2.92
C LEU A 185 -15.05 6.50 -4.16
N PRO A 186 -15.87 7.57 -4.30
CA PRO A 186 -16.65 7.77 -5.49
C PRO A 186 -15.73 8.07 -6.67
N ASN A 187 -16.04 7.49 -7.80
CA ASN A 187 -15.33 7.76 -9.02
C ASN A 187 -15.64 9.18 -9.54
N ARG A 188 -14.63 9.88 -10.06
CA ARG A 188 -14.72 11.32 -10.35
C ARG A 188 -15.79 11.66 -11.40
N ASP A 189 -15.88 10.92 -12.50
CA ASP A 189 -16.71 11.40 -13.63
C ASP A 189 -18.18 11.05 -13.52
N ASP A 190 -18.53 10.00 -12.76
CA ASP A 190 -19.92 9.55 -12.61
C ASP A 190 -20.41 9.60 -11.17
N ASN A 191 -19.54 9.96 -10.22
CA ASN A 191 -19.84 10.01 -8.79
C ASN A 191 -20.44 8.69 -8.26
N MET A 192 -20.12 7.56 -8.89
CA MET A 192 -20.55 6.23 -8.46
C MET A 192 -19.48 5.55 -7.63
N LEU A 193 -19.91 4.83 -6.60
CA LEU A 193 -19.03 3.95 -5.83
C LEU A 193 -18.64 2.72 -6.68
N PRO A 194 -17.49 2.08 -6.41
CA PRO A 194 -17.05 0.90 -7.16
C PRO A 194 -18.09 -0.23 -7.24
N PHE A 195 -18.82 -0.54 -6.17
CA PHE A 195 -19.86 -1.57 -6.26
C PHE A 195 -21.03 -1.18 -7.18
N MET A 196 -21.36 0.11 -7.28
CA MET A 196 -22.37 0.62 -8.21
C MET A 196 -21.88 0.54 -9.65
N LEU A 197 -20.58 0.84 -9.89
CA LEU A 197 -19.93 0.65 -11.18
C LEU A 197 -19.90 -0.81 -11.60
N ALA A 198 -19.61 -1.72 -10.67
CA ALA A 198 -19.64 -3.16 -10.89
C ALA A 198 -21.05 -3.65 -11.23
N ALA A 199 -22.08 -3.14 -10.54
CA ALA A 199 -23.49 -3.51 -10.77
C ALA A 199 -23.97 -3.15 -12.19
N ARG A 200 -23.34 -2.16 -12.83
CA ARG A 200 -23.61 -1.84 -14.24
C ARG A 200 -23.03 -2.85 -15.22
N SER A 201 -21.96 -3.56 -14.84
CA SER A 201 -21.26 -4.51 -15.72
C SER A 201 -21.69 -5.96 -15.46
N SER A 202 -21.64 -6.36 -14.19
CA SER A 202 -21.75 -7.75 -13.78
C SER A 202 -22.19 -7.86 -12.32
N LEU A 203 -23.23 -8.67 -12.09
CA LEU A 203 -23.65 -9.03 -10.75
C LEU A 203 -22.55 -9.80 -10.00
N ASP A 204 -21.75 -10.62 -10.69
CA ASP A 204 -20.67 -11.40 -10.06
C ASP A 204 -19.60 -10.48 -9.47
N LEU A 205 -19.20 -9.44 -10.21
CA LEU A 205 -18.24 -8.43 -9.71
C LEU A 205 -18.82 -7.67 -8.52
N THR A 206 -20.12 -7.38 -8.57
CA THR A 206 -20.82 -6.71 -7.48
C THR A 206 -20.82 -7.57 -6.23
N PHE A 207 -21.18 -8.85 -6.36
CA PHE A 207 -21.15 -9.80 -5.26
C PHE A 207 -19.74 -10.00 -4.72
N ALA A 208 -18.71 -10.06 -5.56
CA ALA A 208 -17.33 -10.15 -5.08
C ALA A 208 -16.94 -8.95 -4.20
N ILE A 209 -17.32 -7.73 -4.58
CA ILE A 209 -17.07 -6.55 -3.74
C ILE A 209 -17.87 -6.62 -2.43
N LEU A 210 -19.14 -7.01 -2.51
CA LEU A 210 -20.05 -7.05 -1.35
C LEU A 210 -19.74 -8.17 -0.35
N ILE A 211 -19.22 -9.31 -0.83
CA ILE A 211 -18.80 -10.43 0.03
C ILE A 211 -17.57 -10.02 0.84
N GLU A 212 -16.59 -9.39 0.19
CA GLU A 212 -15.36 -8.96 0.88
C GLU A 212 -15.63 -7.79 1.83
N HIS A 213 -16.47 -6.83 1.43
CA HIS A 213 -16.75 -5.62 2.22
C HIS A 213 -18.23 -5.22 2.19
N PRO A 214 -19.11 -5.89 2.95
CA PRO A 214 -20.55 -5.57 2.96
C PRO A 214 -20.84 -4.14 3.48
N SER A 215 -19.92 -3.54 4.21
CA SER A 215 -20.03 -2.16 4.74
C SER A 215 -20.16 -1.10 3.64
N VAL A 216 -19.74 -1.38 2.40
CA VAL A 216 -19.84 -0.41 1.28
C VAL A 216 -21.29 -0.07 0.94
N LEU A 217 -22.26 -0.94 1.29
CA LEU A 217 -23.69 -0.66 1.14
C LEU A 217 -24.14 0.52 2.03
N ALA A 218 -23.54 0.65 3.22
CA ALA A 218 -23.85 1.77 4.11
C ALA A 218 -23.35 3.10 3.53
N CYS A 219 -22.25 3.09 2.76
CA CYS A 219 -21.71 4.27 2.09
C CYS A 219 -22.60 4.75 0.94
N GLY A 220 -23.27 3.85 0.23
CA GLY A 220 -24.12 4.19 -0.92
C GLY A 220 -25.48 4.79 -0.58
N THR A 221 -25.95 4.65 0.67
CA THR A 221 -27.31 5.08 1.07
C THR A 221 -27.36 6.48 1.65
N LYS A 222 -26.24 7.03 2.09
CA LYS A 222 -26.14 8.44 2.46
C LYS A 222 -25.69 9.22 1.24
N LYS A 223 -26.62 9.88 0.55
CA LYS A 223 -26.25 11.11 -0.16
C LYS A 223 -25.62 11.99 0.90
N ALA A 224 -24.29 12.08 0.91
CA ALA A 224 -23.60 13.01 1.77
C ALA A 224 -24.25 14.37 1.51
N THR A 225 -24.94 14.90 2.51
CA THR A 225 -25.60 16.19 2.35
C THR A 225 -24.54 17.21 1.95
N ASP A 226 -24.88 18.25 1.18
CA ASP A 226 -23.91 19.30 0.81
C ASP A 226 -23.14 19.82 2.04
N ARG A 227 -23.81 19.79 3.19
CA ARG A 227 -23.23 20.06 4.51
C ARG A 227 -22.13 19.07 4.93
N GLU A 228 -22.35 17.76 4.80
CA GLU A 228 -21.33 16.75 5.12
C GLU A 228 -20.13 16.86 4.18
N ILE A 229 -20.35 17.06 2.87
CA ILE A 229 -19.27 17.28 1.90
C ILE A 229 -18.46 18.53 2.28
N TRP A 230 -19.14 19.62 2.63
CA TRP A 230 -18.51 20.86 3.09
C TRP A 230 -17.71 20.65 4.39
N LEU A 231 -18.28 19.92 5.36
CA LEU A 231 -17.60 19.61 6.62
C LEU A 231 -16.34 18.76 6.40
N THR A 232 -16.41 17.73 5.57
CA THR A 232 -15.24 16.88 5.26
C THR A 232 -14.14 17.68 4.57
N ARG A 233 -14.49 18.56 3.61
CA ARG A 233 -13.53 19.48 2.98
C ARG A 233 -12.90 20.44 4.00
N LYS A 234 -13.70 21.00 4.91
CA LYS A 234 -13.22 21.91 5.96
C LYS A 234 -12.31 21.19 6.95
N PHE A 235 -12.65 19.95 7.32
CA PHE A 235 -11.85 19.11 8.21
C PHE A 235 -10.50 18.75 7.56
N SER A 236 -10.51 18.29 6.30
CA SER A 236 -9.28 17.99 5.56
C SER A 236 -8.35 19.22 5.47
N LYS A 237 -8.89 20.41 5.17
CA LYS A 237 -8.10 21.66 5.18
C LYS A 237 -7.51 21.96 6.56
N ALA A 238 -8.29 21.78 7.64
CA ALA A 238 -7.80 21.99 9.00
C ALA A 238 -6.68 21.00 9.34
N GLN A 239 -6.79 19.75 8.91
CA GLN A 239 -5.80 18.71 9.17
C GLN A 239 -4.47 18.99 8.42
N THR A 240 -4.53 19.44 7.17
CA THR A 240 -3.33 19.90 6.44
C THR A 240 -2.67 21.09 7.14
N GLN A 241 -3.46 21.99 7.72
CA GLN A 241 -2.92 23.14 8.44
C GLN A 241 -2.29 22.76 9.78
N ILE A 242 -2.86 21.79 10.49
CA ILE A 242 -2.24 21.20 11.69
C ILE A 242 -0.90 20.58 11.33
N GLN A 243 -0.84 19.76 10.28
CA GLN A 243 0.40 19.12 9.84
C GLN A 243 1.48 20.16 9.50
N LYS A 244 1.11 21.23 8.79
CA LYS A 244 2.03 22.33 8.46
C LYS A 244 2.59 22.99 9.73
N LEU A 245 1.75 23.26 10.72
CA LEU A 245 2.18 23.87 11.99
C LEU A 245 3.07 22.93 12.81
N GLU A 246 2.81 21.61 12.78
CA GLU A 246 3.68 20.61 13.42
C GLU A 246 5.07 20.56 12.79
N ASP A 247 5.14 20.65 11.46
CA ASP A 247 6.41 20.69 10.73
C ASP A 247 7.18 21.99 11.01
N GLU A 248 6.51 23.14 11.04
CA GLU A 248 7.10 24.42 11.45
C GLU A 248 7.61 24.37 12.90
N ASN A 249 6.86 23.78 13.84
CA ASN A 249 7.29 23.61 15.22
C ASN A 249 8.52 22.68 15.33
N ARG A 250 8.55 21.61 14.53
CA ARG A 250 9.70 20.70 14.44
C ARG A 250 10.95 21.43 13.93
N GLN A 251 10.82 22.28 12.92
CA GLN A 251 11.92 23.11 12.41
C GLN A 251 12.43 24.11 13.47
N LEU A 252 11.52 24.80 14.17
CA LEU A 252 11.91 25.72 15.24
C LEU A 252 12.66 25.02 16.38
N ARG A 253 12.23 23.83 16.79
CA ARG A 253 12.93 23.03 17.79
C ARG A 253 14.33 22.61 17.32
N ALA A 254 14.49 22.28 16.04
CA ALA A 254 15.80 21.97 15.48
C ALA A 254 16.75 23.18 15.49
N LEU A 255 16.24 24.37 15.16
CA LEU A 255 17.02 25.62 15.22
C LEU A 255 17.44 25.97 16.64
N LEU A 256 16.53 25.85 17.62
CA LEU A 256 16.87 26.08 19.03
C LEU A 256 17.91 25.09 19.55
N ALA A 257 17.84 23.82 19.12
CA ALA A 257 18.85 22.82 19.45
C ALA A 257 20.23 23.19 18.87
N GLN A 258 20.29 23.69 17.63
CA GLN A 258 21.53 24.18 17.02
C GLN A 258 22.08 25.41 17.74
N GLN A 259 21.21 26.36 18.12
CA GLN A 259 21.63 27.55 18.86
C GLN A 259 22.22 27.20 20.24
N LYS A 260 21.62 26.22 20.94
CA LYS A 260 22.13 25.73 22.21
C LYS A 260 23.48 25.02 22.10
N GLN A 261 23.81 24.46 20.93
CA GLN A 261 25.14 23.91 20.65
C GLN A 261 26.19 24.99 20.34
N GLN A 262 25.76 26.18 19.89
CA GLN A 262 26.63 27.32 19.62
C GLN A 262 26.84 28.22 20.84
N GLU A 263 26.00 28.08 21.88
CA GLU A 263 26.15 28.83 23.12
C GLU A 263 27.49 28.44 23.77
N PRO A 264 28.45 29.38 23.91
CA PRO A 264 29.75 29.06 24.48
C PRO A 264 29.53 28.53 25.89
N ALA A 265 30.20 27.41 26.20
CA ALA A 265 30.08 26.77 27.50
C ALA A 265 30.21 27.84 28.60
N PRO A 266 29.28 27.90 29.57
CA PRO A 266 29.31 28.93 30.59
C PRO A 266 30.69 28.90 31.27
N PRO A 267 31.28 30.08 31.56
CA PRO A 267 32.59 30.15 32.18
C PRO A 267 32.58 29.27 33.42
N LEU A 268 33.54 28.35 33.48
CA LEU A 268 33.68 27.45 34.62
C LEU A 268 33.64 28.28 35.90
N PRO A 269 32.79 27.93 36.88
CA PRO A 269 32.76 28.65 38.14
C PRO A 269 34.19 28.69 38.72
N PRO A 270 34.58 29.81 39.35
CA PRO A 270 35.91 29.93 39.92
C PRO A 270 36.17 28.72 40.81
N ARG A 271 37.30 28.06 40.55
CA ARG A 271 37.72 26.80 41.16
C ARG A 271 37.69 26.99 42.68
N VAL A 272 36.58 26.62 43.32
CA VAL A 272 36.46 26.67 44.78
C VAL A 272 37.51 25.70 45.29
N ALA A 273 38.47 26.23 46.03
CA ALA A 273 39.54 25.44 46.61
C ALA A 273 38.94 24.21 47.31
N PRO A 274 39.57 23.03 47.19
CA PRO A 274 39.05 21.82 47.79
C PRO A 274 38.85 22.06 49.28
N ILE A 275 37.59 22.15 49.70
CA ILE A 275 37.22 22.12 51.11
C ILE A 275 37.74 20.77 51.60
N LYS A 276 38.68 20.78 52.54
CA LYS A 276 39.12 19.59 53.25
C LYS A 276 37.88 19.00 53.93
N ILE A 277 37.31 17.99 53.30
CA ILE A 277 36.26 17.17 53.90
C ILE A 277 36.99 16.36 54.98
N TYR A 278 36.91 16.84 56.22
CA TYR A 278 37.28 16.03 57.38
C TYR A 278 36.35 14.82 57.38
N ASN A 279 36.95 13.62 57.50
CA ASN A 279 36.25 12.35 57.61
C ASN A 279 35.15 12.43 58.67
N LEU A 280 33.91 12.59 58.23
CA LEU A 280 32.74 12.38 59.08
C LEU A 280 32.55 10.86 59.24
N PRO A 281 32.38 10.35 60.47
CA PRO A 281 32.15 8.95 60.72
C PRO A 281 30.87 8.48 60.02
N SER A 282 30.95 7.28 59.47
CA SER A 282 29.94 6.60 58.67
C SER A 282 28.57 6.57 59.36
N LEU A 283 27.69 7.52 59.01
CA LEU A 283 26.27 7.44 59.34
C LEU A 283 25.63 6.36 58.46
N GLN A 284 25.35 5.21 59.06
CA GLN A 284 24.54 4.16 58.47
C GLN A 284 23.14 4.70 58.23
N PHE A 285 22.81 4.99 56.98
CA PHE A 285 21.43 5.25 56.58
C PHE A 285 20.68 3.92 56.50
N PRO A 286 19.51 3.78 57.14
CA PRO A 286 18.67 2.61 57.01
C PRO A 286 18.22 2.47 55.55
N THR A 287 18.37 1.26 55.01
CA THR A 287 17.90 0.89 53.69
C THR A 287 16.39 1.14 53.58
N PRO A 288 15.91 1.77 52.48
CA PRO A 288 14.48 1.96 52.28
C PRO A 288 13.84 0.59 52.08
N LYS A 289 12.93 0.21 52.99
CA LYS A 289 12.03 -0.93 52.83
C LYS A 289 11.32 -0.80 51.49
N ARG A 290 11.54 -1.76 50.58
CA ARG A 290 10.72 -1.98 49.38
C ARG A 290 9.28 -2.16 49.82
N ARG A 291 8.46 -1.15 49.58
CA ARG A 291 7.00 -1.21 49.69
C ARG A 291 6.47 -1.86 48.41
N ASN A 292 6.52 -3.18 48.36
CA ASN A 292 5.74 -3.98 47.43
C ASN A 292 4.35 -4.15 48.06
N ASP A 293 3.47 -3.18 47.90
CA ASP A 293 2.06 -3.35 48.21
C ASP A 293 1.22 -2.68 47.13
N MET A 294 0.43 -3.52 46.46
CA MET A 294 -0.95 -3.27 46.02
C MET A 294 -1.21 -2.07 45.11
N VAL A 295 -1.42 -2.34 43.81
CA VAL A 295 -2.67 -2.01 43.11
C VAL A 295 -2.93 -3.08 42.05
N ALA A 296 -3.75 -4.07 42.39
CA ALA A 296 -4.55 -4.78 41.41
C ALA A 296 -5.80 -3.91 41.18
N ALA A 297 -5.91 -3.30 40.01
CA ALA A 297 -7.15 -2.70 39.56
C ALA A 297 -7.88 -3.75 38.73
N SER A 298 -8.94 -4.29 39.33
CA SER A 298 -9.96 -5.11 38.69
C SER A 298 -10.80 -4.21 37.78
N ASP A 299 -10.85 -4.52 36.49
CA ASP A 299 -11.91 -4.05 35.59
C ASP A 299 -12.94 -5.19 35.44
N GLU A 300 -13.78 -5.33 36.47
CA GLU A 300 -15.12 -5.90 36.35
C GLU A 300 -16.10 -4.76 36.59
N ASP A 301 -16.95 -4.48 35.59
CA ASP A 301 -18.33 -3.94 35.70
C ASP A 301 -18.70 -3.06 34.50
N ALA A 302 -19.19 -3.70 33.44
CA ALA A 302 -20.10 -3.08 32.50
C ALA A 302 -21.02 -4.14 31.88
N GLN A 303 -21.92 -4.67 32.71
CA GLN A 303 -23.05 -5.48 32.27
C GLN A 303 -24.35 -4.86 32.80
N VAL A 304 -25.39 -4.92 31.94
CA VAL A 304 -26.81 -4.64 32.17
C VAL A 304 -27.29 -3.21 31.83
N CYS A 305 -27.82 -3.08 30.62
CA CYS A 305 -29.20 -2.61 30.45
C CYS A 305 -29.77 -3.18 29.14
N SER A 306 -30.34 -4.37 29.27
CA SER A 306 -31.26 -4.97 28.30
C SER A 306 -32.66 -4.41 28.56
N ASP A 307 -33.21 -3.66 27.61
CA ASP A 307 -34.66 -3.49 27.50
C ASP A 307 -35.11 -3.75 26.05
N ARG A 308 -35.81 -4.87 25.90
CA ARG A 308 -36.70 -5.15 24.77
C ARG A 308 -37.97 -4.32 24.94
N PRO A 309 -38.66 -3.99 23.83
CA PRO A 309 -39.90 -4.74 23.63
C PRO A 309 -40.11 -5.20 22.18
N SER A 310 -40.45 -6.48 22.07
CA SER A 310 -41.61 -7.03 21.37
C SER A 310 -42.29 -6.18 20.29
N LYS A 311 -42.25 -6.62 19.03
CA LYS A 311 -43.42 -7.22 18.34
C LYS A 311 -43.07 -7.64 16.91
N ALA A 312 -43.26 -8.93 16.67
CA ALA A 312 -43.33 -9.52 15.35
C ALA A 312 -44.53 -8.96 14.57
N ARG A 313 -44.32 -8.62 13.30
CA ARG A 313 -45.39 -8.56 12.30
C ARG A 313 -45.03 -9.51 11.18
N ARG A 314 -45.65 -10.68 11.24
CA ARG A 314 -45.84 -11.62 10.13
C ARG A 314 -46.63 -10.87 9.04
N LEU A 315 -46.06 -10.76 7.84
CA LEU A 315 -46.83 -10.48 6.64
C LEU A 315 -46.94 -11.80 5.88
N GLU A 316 -48.16 -12.31 5.84
CA GLU A 316 -48.58 -13.40 4.96
C GLU A 316 -48.43 -12.96 3.48
N PRO A 317 -48.21 -13.90 2.55
CA PRO A 317 -48.21 -13.60 1.12
C PRO A 317 -49.65 -13.46 0.60
N GLY A 318 -49.94 -12.36 -0.09
CA GLY A 318 -51.17 -12.17 -0.85
C GLY A 318 -50.88 -12.29 -2.34
N TYR A 319 -51.49 -13.31 -2.96
CA TYR A 319 -51.79 -13.56 -4.39
C TYR A 319 -50.80 -13.10 -5.47
#